data_AF-A0A3N5Z6M4-F1
#
_entry.id   AF-A0A3N5Z6M4-F1
#
_cell.length_a   1.000
_cell.length_b   1.000
_cell.length_c   1.000
_cell.angle_alpha   90.00
_cell.angle_beta   90.00
_cell.angle_gamma   90.00
#
_symmetry.space_group_name_H-M   'P 1'
#
loop_
_entity.id
_entity.type
_entity.pdbx_description
1 polymer ?
#
loop_
_entity_poly.entity_id
_entity_poly.type
_entity_poly.pdbx_seq_one_letter_code
_entity_poly.pdbx_strand_id
1 'polypeptide(L)'
;MPAAVALLPAAHRQLPAAVALAAATWLAVSQPAALERQAVAQFSSGVQAVEVYASVTDARGEPVTGLTADAFEVLEDGEPQRISAFAAGEFPLSVALAVDRSASMAGPRLEQAIAAGRSFVGALRPADRLMLVAISSRVEVVAPLSDDRHAALRAL
;
A
#
# COMPACT_ATOMS: atom_id res chain seq x y z
N MET A 1 5.48 -51.55 -74.25
CA MET A 1 5.16 -50.52 -75.27
C MET A 1 4.25 -49.47 -74.64
N PRO A 2 4.18 -48.23 -75.15
CA PRO A 2 5.14 -47.12 -74.99
C PRO A 2 4.50 -45.99 -74.12
N ALA A 3 4.85 -44.69 -74.07
CA ALA A 3 5.80 -43.85 -74.81
C ALA A 3 6.38 -42.73 -73.88
N ALA A 4 7.54 -42.15 -74.17
CA ALA A 4 7.78 -40.82 -74.79
C ALA A 4 7.25 -39.60 -73.99
N VAL A 5 8.01 -38.60 -73.52
CA VAL A 5 9.25 -37.86 -73.93
C VAL A 5 8.97 -36.53 -74.67
N ALA A 6 9.63 -35.46 -74.20
CA ALA A 6 9.94 -34.18 -74.88
C ALA A 6 8.78 -33.21 -75.21
N LEU A 7 8.97 -31.88 -75.37
CA LEU A 7 10.02 -30.87 -75.08
C LEU A 7 9.25 -29.50 -74.96
N LEU A 8 9.66 -28.49 -74.17
CA LEU A 8 10.35 -27.23 -74.57
C LEU A 8 10.10 -26.72 -76.02
N PRO A 9 10.14 -25.39 -76.34
CA PRO A 9 10.93 -24.36 -75.64
C PRO A 9 10.38 -22.89 -75.64
N ALA A 10 11.24 -21.99 -75.13
CA ALA A 10 11.59 -20.65 -75.64
C ALA A 10 10.53 -19.54 -75.79
N ALA A 11 10.70 -18.56 -74.90
CA ALA A 11 10.29 -17.16 -75.06
C ALA A 11 10.94 -16.44 -76.26
N HIS A 12 10.17 -15.50 -76.83
CA HIS A 12 10.64 -14.32 -77.56
C HIS A 12 9.60 -13.20 -77.33
N ARG A 13 9.87 -11.89 -77.21
CA ARG A 13 11.04 -11.03 -76.91
C ARG A 13 10.45 -9.59 -76.95
N GLN A 14 10.93 -8.68 -76.10
CA GLN A 14 10.71 -7.20 -76.15
C GLN A 14 9.45 -6.58 -75.50
N LEU A 15 9.58 -5.29 -75.17
CA LEU A 15 8.92 -4.54 -74.08
C LEU A 15 7.76 -3.66 -74.59
N PRO A 16 6.91 -3.13 -73.68
CA PRO A 16 7.02 -1.69 -73.43
C PRO A 16 6.91 -1.28 -71.94
N ALA A 17 7.41 -0.09 -71.63
CA ALA A 17 7.36 0.50 -70.30
C ALA A 17 5.98 1.07 -69.96
N ALA A 18 5.34 0.55 -68.91
CA ALA A 18 4.24 1.16 -68.17
C ALA A 18 4.12 0.49 -66.79
N VAL A 19 3.39 1.11 -65.86
CA VAL A 19 3.07 0.56 -64.52
C VAL A 19 4.28 0.44 -63.54
N ALA A 20 5.16 1.45 -63.54
CA ALA A 20 6.14 1.67 -62.47
C ALA A 20 5.71 2.76 -61.45
N LEU A 21 4.42 3.13 -61.42
CA LEU A 21 3.95 4.36 -60.74
C LEU A 21 2.76 4.21 -59.78
N ALA A 22 2.39 2.99 -59.37
CA ALA A 22 1.21 2.74 -58.52
C ALA A 22 1.50 2.05 -57.17
N ALA A 23 2.70 1.54 -56.94
CA ALA A 23 3.04 0.79 -55.71
C ALA A 23 3.90 1.59 -54.69
N ALA A 24 4.55 2.69 -55.11
CA ALA A 24 5.45 3.47 -54.27
C ALA A 24 4.78 4.64 -53.53
N THR A 25 3.56 5.03 -53.93
CA THR A 25 2.88 6.24 -53.43
C THR A 25 1.98 6.03 -52.21
N TRP A 26 1.78 4.77 -51.77
CA TRP A 26 0.95 4.45 -50.60
C TRP A 26 1.74 4.11 -49.32
N LEU A 27 3.08 4.04 -49.39
CA LEU A 27 3.93 3.70 -48.23
C LEU A 27 4.67 4.89 -47.61
N ALA A 28 4.33 6.13 -48.01
CA ALA A 28 4.97 7.36 -47.53
C ALA A 28 4.14 8.14 -46.49
N VAL A 29 2.87 7.77 -46.26
CA VAL A 29 1.93 8.50 -45.38
C VAL A 29 1.62 7.69 -44.10
N SER A 30 2.64 7.04 -43.55
CA SER A 30 2.56 6.33 -42.26
C SER A 30 3.84 6.48 -41.43
N GLN A 31 4.47 7.64 -41.47
CA GLN A 31 5.26 8.11 -40.33
C GLN A 31 4.28 8.87 -39.42
N PRO A 32 3.84 8.30 -38.29
CA PRO A 32 3.23 9.14 -37.26
C PRO A 32 4.31 10.16 -36.88
N ALA A 33 4.02 11.44 -37.07
CA ALA A 33 4.90 12.48 -36.56
C ALA A 33 5.09 12.20 -35.08
N ALA A 34 6.30 11.82 -34.69
CA ALA A 34 6.64 11.61 -33.30
C ALA A 34 6.51 12.97 -32.65
N LEU A 35 5.36 13.19 -32.00
CA LEU A 35 5.15 14.31 -31.12
C LEU A 35 6.23 14.20 -30.05
N GLU A 36 7.32 14.93 -30.25
CA GLU A 36 8.19 15.34 -29.16
C GLU A 36 7.30 16.14 -28.21
N ARG A 37 6.64 15.40 -27.30
CA ARG A 37 6.14 15.93 -26.06
C ARG A 37 7.38 16.45 -25.35
N GLN A 38 7.68 17.72 -25.58
CA GLN A 38 8.62 18.48 -24.78
C GLN A 38 8.22 18.20 -23.33
N ALA A 39 9.03 17.40 -22.64
CA ALA A 39 8.75 16.99 -21.29
C ALA A 39 8.92 18.23 -20.42
N VAL A 40 7.81 18.96 -20.22
CA VAL A 40 7.74 20.11 -19.33
C VAL A 40 8.33 19.65 -18.01
N ALA A 41 9.43 20.28 -17.59
CA ALA A 41 10.21 19.83 -16.45
C ALA A 41 9.30 19.74 -15.21
N GLN A 42 8.97 18.50 -14.82
CA GLN A 42 8.12 18.24 -13.66
C GLN A 42 8.99 18.35 -12.40
N PHE A 43 9.02 19.54 -11.82
CA PHE A 43 9.58 19.74 -10.50
C PHE A 43 8.64 19.15 -9.45
N SER A 44 9.07 18.06 -8.81
CA SER A 44 8.48 17.57 -7.57
C SER A 44 9.30 18.07 -6.39
N SER A 45 8.60 18.37 -5.29
CA SER A 45 9.20 18.64 -3.98
C SER A 45 8.56 17.71 -2.97
N GLY A 46 9.39 17.09 -2.14
CA GLY A 46 8.94 16.25 -1.02
C GLY A 46 9.31 16.91 0.29
N VAL A 47 8.42 16.84 1.28
CA VAL A 47 8.72 17.15 2.67
C VAL A 47 8.76 15.82 3.43
N GLN A 48 9.89 15.53 4.06
CA GLN A 48 10.02 14.37 4.94
C GLN A 48 9.87 14.84 6.39
N ALA A 49 8.72 14.57 6.98
CA ALA A 49 8.51 14.78 8.41
C ALA A 49 9.04 13.56 9.19
N VAL A 50 9.71 13.81 10.32
CA VAL A 50 10.13 12.78 11.27
C VAL A 50 9.28 12.93 12.52
N GLU A 51 8.54 11.89 12.87
CA GLU A 51 7.72 11.86 14.08
C GLU A 51 8.53 11.32 15.26
N VAL A 52 8.51 12.02 16.39
CA VAL A 52 9.16 11.62 17.64
C VAL A 52 8.08 11.50 18.71
N TYR A 53 7.97 10.31 19.29
CA TYR A 53 7.01 10.01 20.35
C TYR A 53 7.72 10.01 21.71
N ALA A 54 7.24 10.83 22.64
CA ALA A 54 7.78 10.94 23.98
C ALA A 54 6.68 10.71 25.03
N SER A 55 7.05 10.08 26.15
CA SER A 55 6.21 9.97 27.34
C SER A 55 7.00 10.50 28.53
N VAL A 56 6.36 11.33 29.36
CA VAL A 56 6.97 11.94 30.54
C VAL A 56 6.16 11.53 31.75
N THR A 57 6.81 10.92 32.73
CA THR A 57 6.19 10.46 33.99
C THR A 57 6.87 11.10 35.18
N ASP A 58 6.13 11.26 36.28
CA ASP A 58 6.68 11.69 37.55
C ASP A 58 7.48 10.57 38.26
N ALA A 59 7.99 10.85 39.45
CA ALA A 59 8.75 9.88 40.27
C ALA A 59 7.91 8.69 40.79
N ARG A 60 6.59 8.68 40.58
CA ARG A 60 5.67 7.59 40.92
C ARG A 60 5.24 6.78 39.69
N GLY A 61 5.58 7.24 38.49
CA GLY A 61 5.18 6.66 37.21
C GLY A 61 3.89 7.24 36.63
N GLU A 62 3.33 8.29 37.24
CA GLU A 62 2.10 8.94 36.74
C GLU A 62 2.44 9.88 35.56
N PRO A 63 1.64 9.92 34.48
CA PRO A 63 1.90 10.81 33.34
C PRO A 63 1.87 12.29 33.73
N VAL A 64 2.89 13.05 33.32
CA VAL A 64 2.94 14.51 33.49
C VAL A 64 2.10 15.16 32.39
N THR A 65 0.99 15.77 32.80
CA THR A 65 0.03 16.41 31.88
C THR A 65 0.32 17.91 31.68
N GLY A 66 -0.18 18.48 30.58
CA GLY A 66 -0.08 19.91 30.31
C GLY A 66 1.27 20.42 29.79
N LEU A 67 2.18 19.51 29.41
CA LEU A 67 3.45 19.88 28.78
C LEU A 67 3.25 20.52 27.41
N THR A 68 3.98 21.60 27.16
CA THR A 68 4.02 22.37 25.90
C THR A 68 5.34 22.14 25.17
N ALA A 69 5.44 22.57 23.91
CA ALA A 69 6.60 22.29 23.06
C ALA A 69 7.94 22.79 23.62
N ASP A 70 7.91 23.89 24.38
CA ASP A 70 9.05 24.50 25.08
C ASP A 70 9.59 23.68 26.27
N ALA A 71 8.86 22.65 26.71
CA ALA A 71 9.36 21.66 27.68
C ALA A 71 10.29 20.60 27.05
N PHE A 72 10.51 20.65 25.73
CA PHE A 72 11.28 19.64 24.98
C PHE A 72 12.38 20.27 24.13
N GLU A 73 13.54 19.63 24.14
CA GLU A 73 14.63 19.86 23.18
C GLU A 73 14.80 18.56 22.37
N VAL A 74 14.81 18.67 21.04
CA VAL A 74 15.08 17.55 20.13
C VAL A 74 16.48 17.78 19.55
N LEU A 75 17.35 16.78 19.65
CA LEU A 75 18.69 16.81 19.10
C LEU A 75 18.83 15.76 17.99
N GLU A 76 19.48 16.10 16.89
CA GLU A 76 19.94 15.16 15.85
C GLU A 76 21.47 15.26 15.80
N ASP A 77 22.16 14.13 16.02
CA ASP A 77 23.63 14.05 16.18
C ASP A 77 24.25 15.05 17.18
N GLY A 78 23.44 15.53 18.14
CA GLY A 78 23.83 16.52 19.16
C GLY A 78 23.46 17.97 18.81
N GLU A 79 22.98 18.25 17.60
CA GLU A 79 22.57 19.58 17.14
C GLU A 79 21.05 19.81 17.34
N PRO A 80 20.63 20.94 17.93
CA PRO A 80 19.21 21.23 18.18
C PRO A 80 18.36 21.34 16.91
N GLN A 81 17.28 20.55 16.88
CA GLN A 81 16.29 20.52 15.81
C GLN A 81 15.02 21.29 16.18
N ARG A 82 14.48 22.01 15.20
CA ARG A 82 13.26 22.79 15.39
C ARG A 82 12.03 21.87 15.36
N ILE A 83 11.32 21.81 16.49
CA ILE A 83 9.97 21.25 16.55
C ILE A 83 9.04 22.08 15.65
N SER A 84 8.65 21.50 14.51
CA SER A 84 7.82 22.16 13.49
C SER A 84 6.32 21.98 13.74
N ALA A 85 5.93 20.88 14.37
CA ALA A 85 4.61 20.59 14.87
C ALA A 85 4.73 19.92 16.24
N PHE A 86 3.83 20.26 17.16
CA PHE A 86 3.75 19.66 18.49
C PHE A 86 2.29 19.31 18.78
N ALA A 87 2.06 18.12 19.32
CA ALA A 87 0.76 17.70 19.78
C ALA A 87 0.94 16.88 21.06
N ALA A 88 0.12 17.15 22.07
CA ALA A 88 0.19 16.50 23.38
C ALA A 88 -1.21 16.13 23.86
N GLY A 89 -1.26 15.16 24.78
CA GLY A 89 -2.49 14.62 25.32
C GLY A 89 -2.93 13.33 24.64
N GLU A 90 -4.24 13.11 24.60
CA GLU A 90 -4.83 11.82 24.35
C GLU A 90 -5.23 11.62 22.87
N PHE A 91 -4.38 10.93 22.11
CA PHE A 91 -4.68 10.55 20.73
C PHE A 91 -5.55 9.27 20.66
N PRO A 92 -6.48 9.17 19.69
CA PRO A 92 -7.22 7.94 19.45
C PRO A 92 -6.31 6.77 19.08
N LEU A 93 -6.43 5.65 19.79
CA LEU A 93 -5.66 4.44 19.51
C LEU A 93 -6.28 3.67 18.34
N SER A 94 -5.44 3.02 17.54
CA SER A 94 -5.87 1.99 16.59
C SER A 94 -5.25 0.66 16.99
N VAL A 95 -6.06 -0.23 17.57
CA VAL A 95 -5.61 -1.48 18.19
C VAL A 95 -5.99 -2.68 17.34
N ALA A 96 -5.07 -3.63 17.20
CA ALA A 96 -5.37 -4.98 16.71
C ALA A 96 -5.33 -5.95 17.90
N LEU A 97 -6.49 -6.40 18.38
CA LEU A 97 -6.58 -7.41 19.43
C LEU A 97 -6.50 -8.79 18.78
N ALA A 98 -5.40 -9.50 19.01
CA ALA A 98 -5.19 -10.86 18.52
C ALA A 98 -5.51 -11.89 19.61
N VAL A 99 -6.49 -12.77 19.35
CA VAL A 99 -6.89 -13.86 20.25
C VAL A 99 -6.39 -15.19 19.68
N ASP A 100 -5.57 -15.90 20.45
CA ASP A 100 -5.13 -17.26 20.09
C ASP A 100 -6.26 -18.28 20.35
N ARG A 101 -6.63 -19.01 19.29
CA ARG A 101 -7.58 -20.13 19.25
C ARG A 101 -6.88 -21.46 18.93
N SER A 102 -5.56 -21.55 19.13
CA SER A 102 -4.80 -22.80 19.00
C SER A 102 -5.32 -23.88 19.95
N ALA A 103 -5.04 -25.15 19.66
CA ALA A 103 -5.55 -26.27 20.46
C ALA A 103 -5.10 -26.23 21.94
N SER A 104 -3.95 -25.59 22.24
CA SER A 104 -3.46 -25.40 23.62
C SER A 104 -4.21 -24.33 24.43
N MET A 105 -5.05 -23.53 23.77
CA MET A 105 -5.95 -22.56 24.39
C MET A 105 -7.35 -23.13 24.70
N ALA A 106 -7.66 -24.34 24.25
CA ALA A 106 -9.00 -24.92 24.40
C ALA A 106 -9.51 -24.93 25.86
N GLY A 107 -10.83 -24.71 26.03
CA GLY A 107 -11.49 -24.67 27.33
C GLY A 107 -11.18 -23.38 28.11
N PRO A 108 -10.91 -23.47 29.44
CA PRO A 108 -10.86 -22.29 30.32
C PRO A 108 -9.87 -21.19 29.92
N ARG A 109 -8.80 -21.51 29.18
CA ARG A 109 -7.81 -20.51 28.74
C ARG A 109 -8.38 -19.57 27.67
N LEU A 110 -9.10 -20.11 26.69
CA LEU A 110 -9.78 -19.32 25.66
C LEU A 110 -10.93 -18.51 26.29
N GLU A 111 -11.68 -19.09 27.23
CA GLU A 111 -12.72 -18.37 27.98
C GLU A 111 -12.14 -17.17 28.75
N GLN A 112 -11.00 -17.35 29.43
CA GLN A 112 -10.27 -16.27 30.10
C GLN A 112 -9.73 -15.23 29.11
N ALA A 113 -9.20 -15.65 27.96
CA ALA A 113 -8.71 -14.73 26.92
C ALA A 113 -9.84 -13.89 26.32
N ILE A 114 -11.01 -14.48 26.05
CA ILE A 114 -12.20 -13.78 25.58
C ILE A 114 -12.72 -12.82 26.65
N ALA A 115 -12.78 -13.23 27.92
CA ALA A 115 -13.19 -12.37 29.03
C ALA A 115 -12.25 -11.16 29.21
N ALA A 116 -10.92 -11.39 29.17
CA ALA A 116 -9.93 -10.32 29.21
C ALA A 116 -10.05 -9.39 27.99
N GLY A 117 -10.25 -9.94 26.79
CA GLY A 117 -10.51 -9.19 25.57
C GLY A 117 -11.74 -8.29 25.71
N ARG A 118 -12.87 -8.81 26.20
CA ARG A 118 -14.10 -8.03 26.43
C ARG A 118 -13.88 -6.89 27.43
N SER A 119 -13.16 -7.13 28.53
CA SER A 119 -12.77 -6.08 29.48
C SER A 119 -11.89 -5.01 28.83
N PHE A 120 -10.93 -5.39 27.98
CA PHE A 120 -10.09 -4.47 27.23
C PHE A 120 -10.91 -3.61 26.24
N VAL A 121 -11.82 -4.19 25.47
CA VAL A 121 -12.72 -3.43 24.57
C VAL A 121 -13.62 -2.46 25.35
N GLY A 122 -14.03 -2.84 26.57
CA GLY A 122 -14.78 -1.97 27.48
C GLY A 122 -13.98 -0.75 27.97
N ALA A 123 -12.66 -0.88 28.12
CA ALA A 123 -11.77 0.20 28.58
C ALA A 123 -11.38 1.22 27.49
N LEU A 124 -11.60 0.89 26.21
CA LEU A 124 -11.35 1.81 25.09
C LEU A 124 -12.24 3.07 25.18
N ARG A 125 -11.76 4.20 24.66
CA ARG A 125 -12.49 5.48 24.60
C ARG A 125 -13.34 5.55 23.32
N PRO A 126 -14.30 6.50 23.21
CA PRO A 126 -15.17 6.62 22.03
C PRO A 126 -14.48 6.81 20.69
N ALA A 127 -13.30 7.43 20.66
CA ALA A 127 -12.53 7.64 19.42
C ALA A 127 -11.61 6.46 19.07
N ASP A 128 -11.37 5.53 20.00
CA ASP A 128 -10.44 4.41 19.79
C ASP A 128 -11.04 3.39 18.83
N ARG A 129 -10.21 2.92 17.90
CA ARG A 129 -10.57 1.95 16.85
C ARG A 129 -9.97 0.59 17.17
N LEU A 130 -10.73 -0.46 16.90
CA LEU A 130 -10.37 -1.84 17.18
C LEU A 130 -10.57 -2.73 15.96
N MET A 131 -9.58 -3.58 15.71
CA MET A 131 -9.67 -4.74 14.82
C MET A 131 -9.55 -6.00 15.68
N LEU A 132 -10.40 -7.00 15.43
CA LEU A 132 -10.31 -8.31 16.09
C LEU A 132 -9.68 -9.31 15.12
N VAL A 133 -8.59 -9.93 15.55
CA VAL A 133 -7.86 -10.96 14.80
C VAL A 133 -7.90 -12.25 15.60
N ALA A 134 -8.21 -13.36 14.94
CA ALA A 134 -8.06 -14.68 15.51
C ALA A 134 -6.85 -15.38 14.91
N ILE A 135 -6.05 -16.01 15.77
CA ILE A 135 -4.84 -16.76 15.39
C ILE A 135 -5.07 -18.23 15.70
N SER A 136 -4.69 -19.11 14.78
CA SER A 136 -4.55 -20.55 15.01
C SER A 136 -3.56 -21.12 13.99
N SER A 137 -3.93 -22.15 13.21
CA SER A 137 -3.18 -22.57 12.01
C SER A 137 -3.30 -21.57 10.85
N ARG A 138 -4.18 -20.57 10.97
CA ARG A 138 -4.34 -19.43 10.06
C ARG A 138 -4.57 -18.16 10.87
N VAL A 139 -4.35 -17.01 10.22
CA VAL A 139 -4.73 -15.69 10.75
C VAL A 139 -6.02 -15.26 10.06
N GLU A 140 -7.01 -14.82 10.84
CA GLU A 140 -8.34 -14.43 10.37
C GLU A 140 -8.72 -13.09 11.00
N VAL A 141 -9.13 -12.11 10.19
CA VAL A 141 -9.72 -10.85 10.69
C VAL A 141 -11.20 -11.11 10.94
N VAL A 142 -11.57 -11.28 12.20
CA VAL A 142 -12.95 -11.59 12.63
C VAL A 142 -13.82 -10.32 12.63
N ALA A 143 -13.24 -9.18 12.97
CA ALA A 143 -13.87 -7.87 12.83
C ALA A 143 -12.86 -6.84 12.30
N PRO A 144 -13.18 -6.09 11.22
CA PRO A 144 -12.27 -5.09 10.64
C PRO A 144 -12.11 -3.85 11.55
N LEU A 145 -11.03 -3.09 11.32
CA LEU A 145 -10.68 -1.91 12.11
C LEU A 145 -11.77 -0.82 12.09
N SER A 146 -12.55 -0.75 13.18
CA SER A 146 -13.71 0.15 13.32
C SER A 146 -13.82 0.70 14.74
N ASP A 147 -14.64 1.74 14.90
CA ASP A 147 -15.05 2.33 16.18
C ASP A 147 -16.34 1.68 16.76
N ASP A 148 -17.03 0.81 16.00
CA ASP A 148 -18.16 0.02 16.51
C ASP A 148 -17.68 -1.09 17.48
N ARG A 149 -17.50 -0.70 18.73
CA ARG A 149 -17.20 -1.62 19.84
C ARG A 149 -18.27 -2.67 20.07
N HIS A 150 -19.53 -2.45 19.68
CA HIS A 150 -20.56 -3.49 19.76
C HIS A 150 -20.34 -4.57 18.69
N ALA A 151 -19.87 -4.22 17.49
CA ALA A 151 -19.45 -5.23 16.49
C ALA A 151 -18.28 -6.06 17.01
N ALA A 152 -17.25 -5.43 17.59
CA ALA A 152 -16.12 -6.15 18.17
C ALA A 152 -16.53 -7.07 19.33
N LEU A 153 -17.42 -6.61 20.23
CA LEU A 153 -17.93 -7.42 21.35
C LEU A 153 -18.83 -8.59 20.91
N ARG A 154 -19.53 -8.47 19.77
CA ARG A 154 -20.28 -9.59 19.16
C ARG A 154 -19.37 -10.63 18.48
N ALA A 155 -18.14 -10.25 18.14
CA ALA A 155 -17.16 -11.10 17.45
C ALA A 155 -16.21 -11.85 18.41
N LEU A 156 -16.25 -11.54 19.72
CA LEU A 156 -15.50 -12.14 20.83
C LEU A 156 -16.31 -13.24 21.55
#